data_AF-A0ABD2PNF4-F1
#
_entry.id   AF-A0ABD2PNF4-F1
#
_cell.length_a   1.000
_cell.length_b   1.000
_cell.length_c   1.000
_cell.angle_alpha   90.00
_cell.angle_beta   90.00
_cell.angle_gamma   90.00
#
_symmetry.space_group_name_H-M   'P 1'
#
loop_
_entity.id
_entity.type
_entity.pdbx_description
1 polymer ?
#
loop_
_entity_poly.entity_id
_entity_poly.type
_entity_poly.pdbx_seq_one_letter_code
_entity_poly.pdbx_strand_id
1 'polypeptide(L)'
;CTQNSDDNGGLDAEGRYDAADDLLPVHRILARMAELHIMGGHGLVQDAMKAGYLFNDAGDAATKIREGQLAMRYYELAEEAWALLPEEE
;
A
#
# COMPACT_ATOMS: atom_id res chain seq x y z
N CYS A 1 21.24 -20.15 -38.30
CA CYS A 1 19.92 -19.61 -38.67
C CYS A 1 19.05 -19.69 -37.43
N THR A 2 19.07 -18.70 -36.53
CA THR A 2 18.51 -17.34 -36.71
C THR A 2 17.04 -17.40 -37.05
N GLN A 3 16.20 -17.23 -36.04
CA GLN A 3 14.95 -16.46 -36.15
C GLN A 3 14.78 -15.69 -34.84
N ASN A 4 15.28 -14.46 -34.85
CA ASN A 4 14.72 -13.37 -34.05
C ASN A 4 13.53 -12.82 -34.85
N SER A 5 12.38 -12.66 -34.20
CA SER A 5 11.31 -11.73 -34.58
C SER A 5 10.53 -11.44 -33.29
N ASP A 6 10.87 -10.37 -32.56
CA ASP A 6 10.44 -8.98 -32.76
C ASP A 6 9.13 -8.65 -32.02
N ASP A 7 9.27 -7.73 -31.07
CA ASP A 7 8.37 -6.58 -30.82
C ASP A 7 7.01 -6.75 -30.09
N ASN A 8 7.04 -6.50 -28.77
CA ASN A 8 6.07 -5.66 -28.05
C ASN A 8 6.67 -5.34 -26.66
N GLY A 9 7.16 -4.15 -26.34
CA GLY A 9 6.54 -2.85 -26.58
C GLY A 9 5.72 -2.45 -25.35
N GLY A 10 6.38 -2.00 -24.28
CA GLY A 10 5.70 -1.41 -23.11
C GLY A 10 5.28 -2.39 -22.01
N LEU A 11 6.26 -3.03 -21.37
CA LEU A 11 6.07 -3.42 -19.98
C LEU A 11 6.10 -2.13 -19.16
N ASP A 12 4.93 -1.52 -18.97
CA ASP A 12 4.69 -0.75 -17.75
C ASP A 12 4.87 -1.77 -16.62
N ALA A 13 6.06 -1.73 -16.03
CA ALA A 13 6.51 -2.65 -15.02
C ALA A 13 5.44 -2.75 -13.93
N GLU A 14 5.17 -3.99 -13.50
CA GLU A 14 4.27 -4.37 -12.40
C GLU A 14 2.75 -4.23 -12.59
N GLY A 15 2.25 -4.04 -13.82
CA GLY A 15 0.81 -4.11 -14.19
C GLY A 15 0.04 -5.34 -13.66
N ARG A 16 -0.44 -5.25 -12.43
CA ARG A 16 -1.29 -6.22 -11.73
C ARG A 16 -2.61 -5.58 -11.31
N TYR A 17 -3.37 -5.11 -12.28
CA TYR A 17 -4.76 -4.75 -12.03
C TYR A 17 -5.68 -5.74 -12.74
N ASP A 18 -5.99 -6.84 -12.06
CA ASP A 18 -7.08 -7.72 -12.46
C ASP A 18 -8.40 -7.13 -11.95
N ALA A 19 -9.32 -6.84 -12.86
CA ALA A 19 -10.62 -6.25 -12.53
C ALA A 19 -11.56 -7.19 -11.73
N ALA A 20 -11.08 -8.33 -11.23
CA ALA A 20 -11.83 -9.21 -10.33
C ALA A 20 -11.73 -8.76 -8.85
N ASP A 21 -10.83 -7.83 -8.56
CA ASP A 21 -10.46 -7.32 -7.23
C ASP A 21 -11.41 -6.19 -6.75
N ASP A 22 -12.64 -6.08 -7.27
CA ASP A 22 -13.53 -4.93 -7.06
C ASP A 22 -14.02 -4.70 -5.60
N LEU A 23 -13.83 -5.69 -4.71
CA LEU A 23 -14.05 -5.55 -3.24
C LEU A 23 -12.76 -5.26 -2.46
N LEU A 24 -11.60 -5.36 -3.11
CA LEU A 24 -10.27 -5.12 -2.56
C LEU A 24 -9.68 -3.69 -2.76
N PRO A 25 -10.32 -2.70 -3.43
CA PRO A 25 -9.62 -1.46 -3.74
C PRO A 25 -9.40 -0.59 -2.48
N VAL A 26 -10.28 -0.68 -1.47
CA VAL A 26 -10.25 0.26 -0.34
C VAL A 26 -9.01 0.05 0.54
N HIS A 27 -8.70 -1.18 0.95
CA HIS A 27 -7.54 -1.43 1.81
C HIS A 27 -6.23 -1.14 1.07
N ARG A 28 -6.14 -1.45 -0.24
CA ARG A 28 -4.96 -1.14 -1.06
C ARG A 28 -4.74 0.36 -1.20
N ILE A 29 -5.79 1.14 -1.45
CA ILE A 29 -5.70 2.60 -1.54
C ILE A 29 -5.27 3.18 -0.19
N LEU A 30 -5.86 2.72 0.92
CA LEU A 30 -5.50 3.18 2.27
C LEU A 30 -4.04 2.87 2.61
N ALA A 31 -3.59 1.66 2.32
CA ALA A 31 -2.19 1.26 2.50
C ALA A 31 -1.26 2.16 1.68
N ARG A 32 -1.59 2.41 0.41
CA ARG A 32 -0.79 3.29 -0.45
C ARG A 32 -0.78 4.73 0.05
N MET A 33 -1.90 5.23 0.55
CA MET A 33 -1.98 6.56 1.15
C MET A 33 -1.11 6.65 2.41
N ALA A 34 -1.09 5.60 3.24
CA ALA A 34 -0.24 5.54 4.43
C ALA A 34 1.24 5.58 4.05
N GLU A 35 1.67 4.80 3.05
CA GLU A 35 3.04 4.85 2.52
C GLU A 35 3.43 6.25 2.05
N LEU A 36 2.53 6.95 1.33
CA LEU A 36 2.78 8.32 0.88
C LEU A 36 2.91 9.30 2.05
N HIS A 37 2.15 9.10 3.12
CA HIS A 37 2.25 9.90 4.34
C HIS A 37 3.54 9.63 5.13
N ILE A 38 4.09 8.41 5.08
CA ILE A 38 5.41 8.08 5.68
C ILE A 38 6.55 8.66 4.85
N MET A 39 6.50 8.49 3.52
CA MET A 39 7.54 8.98 2.63
C MET A 39 7.58 10.51 2.61
N GLY A 40 6.41 11.15 2.69
CA GLY A 40 6.28 12.59 2.48
C GLY A 40 6.66 13.02 1.06
N GLY A 41 6.52 14.31 0.76
CA GLY A 41 6.93 14.90 -0.53
C GLY A 41 5.80 15.03 -1.55
N HIS A 42 6.12 15.50 -2.76
CA HIS A 42 5.13 15.84 -3.81
C HIS A 42 4.04 16.83 -3.37
N GLY A 43 4.32 17.70 -2.40
CA GLY A 43 3.35 18.63 -1.80
C GLY A 43 2.50 18.03 -0.67
N LEU A 44 2.76 16.78 -0.28
CA LEU A 44 2.14 16.13 0.87
C LEU A 44 3.01 16.29 2.12
N VAL A 45 2.38 16.63 3.25
CA VAL A 45 3.03 16.71 4.56
C VAL A 45 3.25 15.30 5.10
N GLN A 46 4.48 15.03 5.52
CA GLN A 46 4.83 13.78 6.19
C GLN A 46 4.12 13.75 7.54
N ASP A 47 3.30 12.73 7.75
CA ASP A 47 2.48 12.60 8.95
C ASP A 47 2.37 11.11 9.32
N ALA A 48 3.32 10.66 10.14
CA ALA A 48 3.42 9.28 10.58
C ALA A 48 2.26 8.87 11.52
N MET A 49 1.70 9.82 12.28
CA MET A 49 0.47 9.60 13.05
C MET A 49 -0.67 9.21 12.11
N LYS A 50 -0.87 10.02 11.06
CA LYS A 50 -1.91 9.80 10.06
C LYS A 50 -1.69 8.53 9.24
N ALA A 51 -0.44 8.20 8.93
CA ALA A 51 -0.10 6.95 8.26
C ALA A 51 -0.53 5.72 9.07
N GLY A 52 -0.26 5.68 10.37
CA GLY A 52 -0.66 4.55 11.21
C GLY A 52 -2.19 4.41 11.36
N TYR A 53 -2.94 5.51 11.38
CA TYR A 53 -4.41 5.44 11.31
C TYR A 53 -4.90 4.87 9.97
N LEU A 54 -4.31 5.29 8.85
CA LEU A 54 -4.66 4.78 7.52
C LEU A 54 -4.34 3.29 7.36
N PHE A 55 -3.23 2.80 7.96
CA PHE A 55 -2.91 1.38 7.98
C PHE A 55 -3.87 0.57 8.87
N ASN A 56 -4.30 1.09 10.03
CA ASN A 56 -5.35 0.45 10.83
C ASN A 56 -6.67 0.32 10.06
N ASP A 57 -7.10 1.39 9.39
CA ASP A 57 -8.30 1.39 8.56
C ASP A 57 -8.17 0.40 7.38
N ALA A 58 -6.96 0.26 6.80
CA ALA A 58 -6.66 -0.75 5.79
C ALA A 58 -6.78 -2.17 6.35
N GLY A 59 -6.29 -2.41 7.57
CA GLY A 59 -6.42 -3.68 8.29
C GLY A 59 -7.86 -4.06 8.58
N ASP A 60 -8.68 -3.10 9.01
CA ASP A 60 -10.12 -3.30 9.24
C ASP A 60 -10.86 -3.60 7.93
N ALA A 61 -10.52 -2.90 6.85
CA ALA A 61 -11.07 -3.16 5.52
C ALA A 61 -10.67 -4.55 5.00
N ALA A 62 -9.41 -4.98 5.19
CA ALA A 62 -8.94 -6.31 4.83
C ALA A 62 -9.60 -7.43 5.67
N THR A 63 -9.82 -7.19 6.97
CA THR A 63 -10.51 -8.14 7.87
C THR A 63 -11.95 -8.39 7.41
N LYS A 64 -12.65 -7.33 6.95
CA LYS A 64 -14.03 -7.43 6.43
C LYS A 64 -14.12 -8.31 5.18
N ILE A 65 -13.05 -8.37 4.38
CA ILE A 65 -12.95 -9.18 3.16
C ILE A 65 -12.51 -10.63 3.48
N ARG A 66 -12.31 -10.97 4.77
CA ARG A 66 -11.81 -12.26 5.29
C ARG A 66 -10.34 -12.55 4.97
N GLU A 67 -9.57 -11.52 4.64
CA GLU A 67 -8.13 -11.61 4.44
C GLU A 67 -7.40 -11.30 5.74
N GLY A 68 -7.64 -12.10 6.78
CA GLY A 68 -7.09 -11.85 8.13
C GLY A 68 -5.56 -11.84 8.18
N GLN A 69 -4.89 -12.59 7.31
CA GLN A 69 -3.43 -12.55 7.20
C GLN A 69 -2.93 -11.21 6.64
N LEU A 70 -3.64 -10.63 5.67
CA LEU A 70 -3.32 -9.33 5.10
C LEU A 70 -3.63 -8.21 6.10
N ALA A 71 -4.73 -8.33 6.84
CA ALA A 71 -5.08 -7.40 7.92
C ALA A 71 -3.99 -7.33 9.00
N MET A 72 -3.49 -8.49 9.45
CA MET A 72 -2.38 -8.54 10.41
C MET A 72 -1.15 -7.77 9.91
N ARG A 73 -0.81 -7.91 8.63
CA ARG A 73 0.30 -7.16 8.01
C ARG A 73 0.09 -5.65 8.05
N TYR A 74 -1.14 -5.18 7.83
CA TYR A 74 -1.43 -3.75 7.92
C TYR A 74 -1.37 -3.23 9.36
N TYR A 75 -1.80 -4.01 10.35
CA TYR A 75 -1.65 -3.62 11.75
C TYR A 75 -0.17 -3.54 12.16
N GLU A 76 0.66 -4.50 11.73
CA GLU A 76 2.12 -4.45 11.95
C GLU A 76 2.74 -3.17 11.34
N LEU A 77 2.35 -2.82 10.10
CA LEU A 77 2.81 -1.60 9.43
C LEU A 77 2.31 -0.32 10.12
N ALA A 78 1.13 -0.34 10.75
CA ALA A 78 0.63 0.79 11.52
C ALA A 78 1.50 1.06 12.76
N GLU A 79 1.90 0.01 13.47
CA GLU A 79 2.79 0.13 14.62
C GLU A 79 4.19 0.61 14.19
N GLU A 80 4.72 0.11 13.08
CA GLU A 80 5.99 0.57 12.52
C GLU A 80 5.91 2.06 12.12
N ALA A 81 4.80 2.49 11.52
CA ALA A 81 4.57 3.89 11.19
C ALA A 81 4.56 4.77 12.44
N TRP A 82 3.92 4.34 13.53
CA TRP A 82 3.91 5.09 14.78
C TRP A 82 5.27 5.07 15.49
N ALA A 83 6.04 3.98 15.38
CA ALA A 83 7.39 3.90 15.93
C ALA A 83 8.40 4.84 15.21
N LEU A 84 8.07 5.31 14.00
CA LEU A 84 8.85 6.33 13.30
C LEU A 84 8.58 7.76 13.80
N LEU A 85 7.55 7.97 14.62
CA LEU A 85 7.37 9.25 15.29
C LEU A 85 8.52 9.46 16.26
N PRO A 86 9.15 10.65 16.27
CA PRO A 86 10.13 10.95 17.29
C PRO A 86 9.45 10.82 18.66
N GLU A 87 9.98 9.95 19.52
CA GLU A 87 9.69 10.00 20.95
C GLU A 87 10.04 11.45 21.38
N GLU A 88 9.02 12.26 21.69
CA GLU A 88 9.24 13.64 22.14
C GLU A 88 10.10 13.59 23.42
N GLU A 89 11.35 14.06 23.34
CA GLU A 89 12.24 14.32 24.48
C GLU A 89 12.01 15.73 25.05
#